data_AF-A0A9E4GDU1-F1
#
_entry.id   AF-A0A9E4GDU1-F1
#
_cell.length_a   1.000
_cell.length_b   1.000
_cell.length_c   1.000
_cell.angle_alpha   90.00
_cell.angle_beta   90.00
_cell.angle_gamma   90.00
#
_symmetry.space_group_name_H-M   'P 1'
#
loop_
_entity.id
_entity.type
_entity.pdbx_description
1 polymer ?
#
loop_
_entity_poly.entity_id
_entity_poly.type
_entity_poly.pdbx_seq_one_letter_code
_entity_poly.pdbx_strand_id
1 'polypeptide(L)'
;MARFYEPDLGRSPDDPFARDEGSRLIRRAYWLDMSDRSLVMAMTQGIGANLSNDHKRAHLADIGRGHLVDLVCVQEVLPPET
;
A
#
# COMPACT_ATOMS: atom_id res chain seq x y z
N MET A 1 -14.50 3.31 -7.40
CA MET A 1 -13.36 4.00 -6.74
C MET A 1 -12.84 3.08 -5.65
N ALA A 2 -11.60 2.60 -5.75
CA ALA A 2 -11.01 1.81 -4.67
C ALA A 2 -10.79 2.72 -3.45
N ARG A 3 -11.19 2.28 -2.26
CA ARG A 3 -10.95 3.01 -1.01
C ARG A 3 -9.48 2.85 -0.61
N PHE A 4 -8.94 3.82 0.12
CA PHE A 4 -7.63 3.66 0.73
C PHE A 4 -7.70 2.68 1.90
N TYR A 5 -6.57 2.04 2.21
CA TYR A 5 -6.44 1.28 3.44
C TYR A 5 -6.49 2.22 4.65
N GLU A 6 -7.28 1.85 5.65
CA GLU A 6 -7.46 2.57 6.91
C GLU A 6 -6.85 1.74 8.05
N PRO A 7 -5.64 2.09 8.55
CA PRO A 7 -5.03 1.37 9.66
C PRO A 7 -5.71 1.68 11.00
N ASP A 8 -5.72 0.71 11.91
CA ASP A 8 -6.10 0.93 13.31
C ASP A 8 -4.97 1.66 14.05
N LEU A 9 -5.07 3.00 14.09
CA LEU A 9 -4.07 3.85 14.74
C LEU A 9 -4.05 3.71 16.27
N GLY A 10 -5.07 3.09 16.88
CA GLY A 10 -5.05 2.75 18.31
C GLY A 10 -4.10 1.59 18.62
N ARG A 11 -3.88 0.70 17.66
CA ARG A 11 -2.93 -0.42 17.76
C ARG A 11 -1.59 -0.14 17.07
N SER A 12 -1.60 0.63 16.00
CA SER A 12 -0.40 0.99 15.21
C SER A 12 -0.37 2.50 14.95
N PRO A 13 -0.02 3.32 15.95
CA PRO A 13 0.01 4.78 15.82
C PRO A 13 1.02 5.28 14.78
N ASP A 14 2.05 4.47 14.52
CA ASP A 14 3.12 4.76 13.55
C ASP A 14 2.92 4.13 12.18
N ASP A 15 1.70 3.66 11.88
CA ASP A 15 1.39 3.11 10.57
C ASP A 15 1.65 4.15 9.46
N PRO A 16 2.50 3.87 8.46
CA PRO A 16 2.84 4.81 7.40
C PRO A 16 1.71 5.01 6.38
N PHE A 17 0.68 4.16 6.39
CA PHE A 17 -0.55 4.36 5.62
C PHE A 17 -1.54 5.32 6.31
N ALA A 18 -1.25 5.79 7.53
CA ALA A 18 -2.08 6.75 8.24
C ALA A 18 -2.39 8.00 7.38
N ARG A 19 -3.68 8.36 7.32
CA ARG A 19 -4.17 9.52 6.58
C ARG A 19 -4.86 10.52 7.50
N ASP A 20 -4.82 11.79 7.11
CA ASP A 20 -5.57 12.85 7.77
C ASP A 20 -7.06 12.85 7.37
N GLU A 21 -7.85 13.76 7.92
CA GLU A 21 -9.28 13.92 7.61
C GLU A 21 -9.56 14.19 6.12
N GLY A 22 -8.57 14.70 5.38
CA GLY A 22 -8.63 14.93 3.94
C GLY A 22 -8.18 13.74 3.10
N SER A 23 -8.02 12.55 3.69
CA SER A 23 -7.45 11.37 3.04
C SER A 23 -6.03 11.57 2.52
N ARG A 24 -5.22 12.47 3.09
CA ARG A 24 -3.82 12.67 2.70
C ARG A 24 -2.90 11.89 3.63
N LEU A 25 -1.88 11.24 3.07
CA LEU A 25 -0.87 10.53 3.86
C LEU A 25 -0.18 11.52 4.83
N ILE A 26 -0.25 11.23 6.13
CA ILE A 26 0.42 12.03 7.17
C ILE A 26 1.94 11.88 7.02
N ARG A 27 2.40 10.66 6.74
CA ARG A 27 3.82 10.32 6.57
C ARG A 27 4.20 10.19 5.10
N ARG A 28 3.77 11.13 4.24
CA ARG A 28 3.97 11.04 2.79
C ARG A 28 5.44 10.92 2.38
N ALA A 29 6.35 11.63 3.07
CA ALA A 29 7.79 11.60 2.79
C ALA A 29 8.38 10.17 2.87
N TYR A 30 7.91 9.36 3.82
CA TYR A 30 8.33 7.96 3.98
C TYR A 30 8.21 7.18 2.67
N TRP A 31 7.15 7.41 1.89
CA TRP A 31 6.89 6.73 0.62
C TRP A 31 7.63 7.37 -0.55
N LEU A 32 7.70 8.70 -0.58
CA LEU A 32 8.32 9.43 -1.69
C LEU A 32 9.84 9.31 -1.72
N ASP A 33 10.45 9.18 -0.54
CA ASP A 33 11.91 9.01 -0.40
C ASP A 33 12.36 7.58 -0.75
N MET A 34 11.43 6.63 -0.87
CA MET A 34 11.75 5.27 -1.29
C MET A 34 12.04 5.19 -2.80
N SER A 35 13.07 4.41 -3.12
CA SER A 35 13.27 3.90 -4.47
C SER A 35 12.17 2.92 -4.87
N ASP A 36 11.92 2.76 -6.17
CA ASP A 36 10.94 1.81 -6.70
C ASP A 36 11.16 0.39 -6.16
N ARG A 37 12.43 -0.04 -6.10
CA ARG A 37 12.79 -1.35 -5.55
C ARG A 37 12.41 -1.48 -4.08
N SER A 38 12.73 -0.48 -3.27
CA SER A 38 12.39 -0.47 -1.84
C SER A 38 10.87 -0.47 -1.63
N LEU A 39 10.15 0.30 -2.44
CA LEU A 39 8.70 0.39 -2.39
C LEU A 39 8.05 -0.95 -2.75
N VAL A 40 8.51 -1.62 -3.82
CA VAL A 40 8.02 -2.95 -4.19
C VAL A 40 8.24 -3.95 -3.05
N MET A 41 9.42 -3.97 -2.42
CA MET A 41 9.67 -4.86 -1.28
C MET A 41 8.77 -4.53 -0.08
N ALA A 42 8.59 -3.26 0.26
CA ALA A 42 7.70 -2.84 1.34
C ALA A 42 6.25 -3.28 1.10
N MET A 43 5.79 -3.26 -0.15
CA MET A 43 4.41 -3.59 -0.54
C MET A 43 4.16 -5.08 -0.76
N THR A 44 5.19 -5.88 -1.01
CA THR A 44 5.06 -7.33 -1.30
C THR A 44 5.50 -8.20 -0.13
N GLN A 45 6.48 -7.76 0.66
CA GLN A 45 7.11 -8.54 1.74
C GLN A 45 7.12 -7.81 3.09
N GLY A 46 6.80 -6.51 3.10
CA GLY A 46 6.80 -5.68 4.30
C GLY A 46 5.41 -5.30 4.77
N ILE A 47 5.31 -4.06 5.25
CA ILE A 47 4.09 -3.43 5.79
C ILE A 47 2.88 -3.48 4.84
N GLY A 48 3.09 -3.51 3.53
CA GLY A 48 2.01 -3.59 2.55
C GLY A 48 1.62 -5.02 2.15
N ALA A 49 2.33 -6.05 2.61
CA ALA A 49 2.17 -7.43 2.14
C ALA A 49 0.72 -7.93 2.25
N ASN A 50 0.08 -7.63 3.38
CA ASN A 50 -1.28 -8.07 3.70
C ASN A 50 -2.40 -7.14 3.18
N LEU A 51 -2.06 -6.07 2.46
CA LEU A 51 -3.08 -5.20 1.85
C LEU A 51 -3.68 -5.89 0.62
N SER A 52 -4.98 -5.66 0.40
CA SER A 52 -5.64 -6.05 -0.84
C SER A 52 -5.04 -5.32 -2.05
N ASN A 53 -5.12 -5.93 -3.22
CA ASN A 53 -4.62 -5.31 -4.46
C ASN A 53 -5.28 -3.96 -4.74
N ASP A 54 -6.55 -3.78 -4.38
CA ASP A 54 -7.24 -2.50 -4.54
C ASP A 54 -6.64 -1.41 -3.65
N HIS A 55 -6.32 -1.73 -2.39
CA HIS A 55 -5.64 -0.79 -1.49
C HIS A 55 -4.23 -0.46 -1.99
N LYS A 56 -3.48 -1.47 -2.45
CA LYS A 56 -2.14 -1.29 -3.02
C LYS A 56 -2.20 -0.38 -4.26
N ARG A 57 -3.13 -0.64 -5.17
CA ARG A 57 -3.32 0.16 -6.40
C ARG A 57 -3.70 1.61 -6.10
N ALA A 58 -4.64 1.83 -5.16
CA ALA A 58 -5.03 3.18 -4.74
C ALA A 58 -3.85 3.93 -4.13
N HIS A 59 -3.06 3.27 -3.27
CA HIS A 59 -1.87 3.87 -2.66
C HIS A 59 -0.80 4.24 -3.70
N LEU A 60 -0.45 3.32 -4.59
CA LEU A 60 0.56 3.57 -5.65
C LEU A 60 0.15 4.72 -6.57
N ALA A 61 -1.14 4.82 -6.92
CA ALA A 61 -1.65 5.94 -7.71
C ALA A 61 -1.50 7.28 -6.97
N ASP A 62 -1.83 7.34 -5.68
CA ASP A 62 -1.73 8.55 -4.85
C ASP A 62 -0.29 9.05 -4.70
N ILE A 63 0.70 8.16 -4.58
CA ILE A 63 2.11 8.55 -4.50
C ILE A 63 2.79 8.73 -5.87
N GLY A 64 2.03 8.68 -6.98
CA GLY A 64 2.55 8.88 -8.33
C GLY A 64 3.42 7.72 -8.86
N ARG A 65 3.27 6.52 -8.29
CA ARG A 65 4.03 5.30 -8.61
C ARG A 65 3.15 4.22 -9.24
N GLY A 66 2.14 4.63 -10.00
CA GLY A 66 1.18 3.72 -10.63
C GLY A 66 1.79 2.71 -11.59
N HIS A 67 2.98 2.99 -12.15
CA HIS A 67 3.72 2.06 -13.01
C HIS A 67 4.23 0.80 -12.29
N LEU A 68 4.23 0.79 -10.94
CA LEU A 68 4.65 -0.36 -10.15
C LEU A 68 3.51 -1.33 -9.83
N VAL A 69 2.27 -1.03 -10.26
CA VAL A 69 1.08 -1.85 -9.95
C VAL A 69 1.29 -3.32 -10.35
N ASP A 70 1.86 -3.59 -11.53
CA ASP A 70 2.08 -4.95 -12.02
C ASP A 70 3.14 -5.72 -11.22
N LEU A 71 4.03 -5.01 -10.51
CA LEU A 71 5.06 -5.61 -9.66
C LEU A 71 4.56 -5.83 -8.21
N VAL A 72 3.58 -5.04 -7.77
CA VAL A 72 3.10 -5.01 -6.39
C VAL A 72 1.81 -5.81 -6.20
N CYS A 73 0.90 -5.75 -7.17
CA CYS A 73 -0.37 -6.46 -7.12
C CYS A 73 -0.15 -7.89 -7.61
N VAL A 74 -0.03 -8.83 -6.67
CA VAL A 74 0.07 -10.25 -6.98
C VAL A 74 -1.23 -10.72 -7.62
N GLN A 75 -1.16 -11.58 -8.64
CA GLN A 75 -2.34 -12.33 -9.06
C GLN A 75 -2.81 -13.16 -7.87
N GLU A 76 -4.08 -13.01 -7.46
CA GLU A 76 -4.70 -13.93 -6.52
C GLU A 76 -4.71 -15.32 -7.17
N VAL A 77 -3.72 -16.14 -6.83
CA VAL A 77 -3.77 -17.56 -7.17
C VAL A 77 -4.78 -18.16 -6.21
N LEU A 78 -6.00 -18.38 -6.70
CA LEU A 78 -6.97 -19.21 -5.99
C LEU A 78 -6.30 -20.55 -5.70
N PRO A 79 -6.24 -21.00 -4.43
CA PRO A 79 -5.74 -22.34 -4.13
C PRO A 79 -6.60 -23.37 -4.88
N PRO A 80 -6.01 -24.43 -5.46
CA PRO A 80 -6.79 -25.47 -6.11
C PRO A 80 -7.75 -26.07 -5.09
N GLU A 81 -9.03 -26.15 -5.46
CA GLU A 81 -10.06 -26.81 -4.66
C GLU A 81 -9.61 -28.26 -4.41
N THR A 82 -9.48 -28.64 -3.12
CA THR A 82 -9.09 -29.99 -2.69
C THR A 82 -10.32 -30.75 -2.21
#